data_AF-A0AAV8ZW60-F1
#
_entry.id   AF-A0AAV8ZW60-F1
#
_cell.length_a   1.000
_cell.length_b   1.000
_cell.length_c   1.000
_cell.angle_alpha   90.00
_cell.angle_beta   90.00
_cell.angle_gamma   90.00
#
_symmetry.space_group_name_H-M   'P 1'
#
loop_
_entity.id
_entity.type
_entity.pdbx_description
1 polymer ?
#
loop_
_entity_poly.entity_id
_entity_poly.type
_entity_poly.pdbx_seq_one_letter_code
_entity_poly.pdbx_strand_id
1 'polypeptide(L)'
;MGVSINIAWCLYRKSNNFQISQIEFRTIVQVYLKKYSSAHKGTGRTPYEIRYDKMDYHVEKIPNNKRRCCAGRFCKSSIRIQCRKCDVGLCIDCFLAYHTKNL
;
A
#
# COMPACT_ATOMS: atom_id res chain seq x y z
N MET A 1 -8.04 9.91 0.94
CA MET A 1 -9.06 8.84 0.87
C MET A 1 -10.17 8.94 1.95
N GLY A 2 -10.37 10.10 2.62
CA GLY A 2 -11.37 10.22 3.71
C GLY A 2 -12.59 11.10 3.38
N VAL A 3 -12.40 12.19 2.63
CA VAL A 3 -13.45 13.20 2.40
C VAL A 3 -14.54 12.70 1.45
N SER A 4 -14.17 12.03 0.35
CA SER A 4 -15.10 11.53 -0.67
C SER A 4 -16.10 10.50 -0.13
N ILE A 5 -15.63 9.62 0.77
CA ILE A 5 -16.48 8.59 1.39
C ILE A 5 -17.50 9.23 2.34
N ASN A 6 -17.11 10.25 3.09
CA ASN A 6 -18.01 10.99 3.98
C ASN A 6 -19.08 11.77 3.20
N ILE A 7 -18.70 12.38 2.06
CA ILE A 7 -19.66 13.05 1.18
C ILE A 7 -20.67 12.03 0.62
N ALA A 8 -20.18 10.90 0.10
CA ALA A 8 -21.04 9.82 -0.42
C ALA A 8 -22.00 9.27 0.66
N TRP A 9 -21.53 9.15 1.90
CA TRP A 9 -22.35 8.75 3.05
C TRP A 9 -23.49 9.76 3.33
N CYS A 10 -23.18 11.06 3.32
CA CYS A 10 -24.19 12.10 3.51
C CYS A 10 -25.23 12.09 2.39
N LEU A 11 -24.82 11.85 1.14
CA LEU A 11 -25.75 11.72 0.02
C LEU A 11 -26.64 10.48 0.16
N TYR A 12 -26.06 9.33 0.51
CA TYR A 12 -26.80 8.09 0.72
C TYR A 12 -27.91 8.26 1.77
N ARG A 13 -27.60 8.90 2.91
CA ARG A 13 -28.59 9.16 3.97
C ARG A 13 -29.68 10.14 3.55
N LYS A 14 -29.39 11.06 2.64
CA LYS A 14 -30.39 12.02 2.13
C LYS A 14 -31.32 11.40 1.10
N SER A 15 -30.86 10.42 0.33
CA SER A 15 -31.63 9.78 -0.73
C SER A 15 -32.33 8.49 -0.32
N ASN A 16 -31.88 7.82 0.76
CA ASN A 16 -32.44 6.56 1.22
C ASN A 16 -33.00 6.69 2.64
N ASN A 17 -34.18 6.10 2.87
CA ASN A 17 -34.77 5.96 4.21
C ASN A 17 -34.22 4.76 5.00
N PHE A 18 -33.28 4.00 4.43
CA PHE A 18 -32.66 2.84 5.08
C PHE A 18 -31.49 3.23 5.99
N GLN A 19 -31.56 2.82 7.25
CA GLN A 19 -30.53 3.04 8.26
C GLN A 19 -29.50 1.91 8.24
N ILE A 20 -28.56 1.95 7.30
CA ILE A 20 -27.28 1.27 7.51
C ILE A 20 -26.40 2.16 8.40
N SER A 21 -25.48 1.59 9.15
CA SER A 21 -24.49 2.38 9.90
C SER A 21 -23.41 2.93 8.96
N GLN A 22 -22.73 4.00 9.37
CA GLN A 22 -21.59 4.54 8.62
C GLN A 22 -20.47 3.49 8.46
N ILE A 23 -20.33 2.58 9.44
CA ILE A 23 -19.34 1.50 9.40
C ILE A 23 -19.70 0.51 8.29
N GLU A 24 -20.95 0.04 8.24
CA GLU A 24 -21.42 -0.88 7.18
C GLU A 24 -21.29 -0.26 5.80
N PHE A 25 -21.65 1.02 5.64
CA PHE A 25 -21.46 1.73 4.38
C PHE A 25 -19.99 1.73 3.95
N ARG A 26 -19.06 2.00 4.88
CA ARG A 26 -17.61 1.98 4.59
C ARG A 26 -17.15 0.58 4.17
N THR A 27 -17.65 -0.47 4.82
CA THR A 27 -17.34 -1.86 4.47
C THR A 27 -17.78 -2.18 3.03
N ILE A 28 -19.00 -1.79 2.65
CA ILE A 28 -19.52 -1.98 1.28
C ILE A 28 -18.63 -1.26 0.26
N VAL A 29 -18.34 0.02 0.49
CA VAL A 29 -17.47 0.82 -0.38
C VAL A 29 -16.09 0.17 -0.52
N GLN A 30 -15.50 -0.34 0.56
CA GLN A 30 -14.21 -1.04 0.53
C GLN A 30 -14.26 -2.32 -0.30
N VAL A 31 -15.34 -3.11 -0.22
CA VAL A 31 -15.53 -4.31 -1.04
C VAL A 31 -15.60 -3.95 -2.52
N TYR A 32 -16.38 -2.92 -2.88
CA TYR A 32 -16.47 -2.45 -4.26
C TYR A 32 -15.17 -1.86 -4.78
N LEU A 33 -14.46 -1.07 -3.96
CA LEU A 33 -13.13 -0.58 -4.30
C LEU A 33 -12.16 -1.73 -4.50
N LYS A 34 -12.16 -2.76 -3.64
CA LYS A 34 -11.30 -3.94 -3.80
C LYS A 34 -11.63 -4.71 -5.09
N LYS A 35 -12.92 -4.85 -5.42
CA LYS A 35 -13.40 -5.61 -6.58
C LYS A 35 -13.13 -4.89 -7.91
N TYR A 36 -13.26 -3.57 -7.96
CA TYR A 36 -13.25 -2.79 -9.20
C TYR A 36 -12.13 -1.77 -9.31
N SER A 37 -11.34 -1.52 -8.25
CA SER A 37 -10.10 -0.77 -8.45
C SER A 37 -9.10 -1.66 -9.18
N SER A 38 -8.62 -1.19 -10.33
CA SER A 38 -7.30 -1.58 -10.84
C SER A 38 -6.34 -1.43 -9.67
N ALA A 39 -5.75 -2.55 -9.23
CA ALA A 39 -5.01 -2.68 -7.97
C ALA A 39 -4.28 -1.37 -7.65
N HIS A 40 -4.86 -0.56 -6.77
CA HIS A 40 -4.13 0.59 -6.25
C HIS A 40 -2.95 -0.02 -5.54
N LYS A 41 -1.74 0.18 -6.09
CA LYS A 41 -0.49 -0.09 -5.38
C LYS A 41 -0.54 0.75 -4.11
N GLY A 42 -1.07 0.17 -3.04
CA GLY A 42 -1.06 0.77 -1.72
C GLY A 42 0.40 1.01 -1.40
N THR A 43 0.79 2.27 -1.29
CA THR A 43 2.15 2.67 -0.95
C THR A 43 2.59 1.90 0.30
N GLY A 44 3.58 1.01 0.15
CA GLY A 44 4.27 0.38 1.27
C GLY A 44 3.74 -0.96 1.79
N ARG A 45 2.74 -1.60 1.16
CA ARG A 45 2.34 -2.98 1.53
C ARG A 45 2.41 -3.92 0.33
N THR A 46 3.60 -4.46 0.10
CA THR A 46 3.80 -5.60 -0.80
C THR A 46 3.10 -6.84 -0.20
N PRO A 47 2.27 -7.56 -0.97
CA PRO A 47 1.74 -8.85 -0.56
C PRO A 47 2.87 -9.81 -0.13
N TYR A 48 2.59 -10.64 0.87
CA TYR A 48 3.59 -11.54 1.46
C TYR A 48 4.17 -12.49 0.41
N GLU A 49 3.30 -13.02 -0.43
CA GLU A 49 3.63 -13.97 -1.50
C GLU A 49 4.59 -13.34 -2.51
N ILE A 50 4.37 -12.06 -2.86
CA ILE A 50 5.19 -11.30 -3.83
C ILE A 50 6.54 -10.90 -3.23
N ARG A 51 6.59 -10.62 -1.92
CA ARG A 51 7.83 -10.20 -1.23
C ARG A 51 8.87 -11.33 -1.12
N TYR A 52 8.43 -12.59 -1.12
CA TYR A 52 9.27 -13.76 -0.85
C TYR A 52 9.34 -14.76 -2.01
N ASP A 53 8.86 -14.41 -3.21
CA ASP A 53 8.88 -15.28 -4.39
C ASP A 53 10.27 -15.46 -5.04
N LYS A 54 11.29 -14.78 -4.50
CA LYS A 54 12.71 -14.88 -4.88
C LYS A 54 13.03 -14.49 -6.33
N MET A 55 12.10 -13.82 -7.03
CA MET A 55 12.26 -13.50 -8.44
C MET A 55 12.13 -11.99 -8.71
N ASP A 56 12.90 -11.49 -9.67
CA ASP A 56 12.74 -10.14 -10.25
C ASP A 56 12.81 -8.95 -9.29
N TYR A 57 13.55 -9.05 -8.18
CA TYR A 57 13.80 -7.91 -7.30
C TYR A 57 14.82 -6.95 -7.90
N HIS A 58 14.33 -6.03 -8.74
CA HIS A 58 15.15 -5.00 -9.38
C HIS A 58 15.25 -3.74 -8.51
N VAL A 59 16.47 -3.22 -8.35
CA VAL A 59 16.71 -1.92 -7.73
C VAL A 59 16.56 -0.83 -8.78
N GLU A 60 15.77 0.19 -8.48
CA GLU A 60 15.63 1.40 -9.31
C GLU A 60 15.75 2.66 -8.46
N LYS A 61 15.95 3.81 -9.10
CA LYS A 61 15.93 5.11 -8.42
C LYS A 61 14.48 5.49 -8.08
N ILE A 62 14.28 6.08 -6.91
CA ILE A 62 12.97 6.62 -6.52
C ILE A 62 12.61 7.76 -7.48
N PRO A 63 11.37 7.78 -8.03
CA PRO A 63 10.92 8.85 -8.92
C PRO A 63 11.09 10.24 -8.29
N ASN A 64 11.48 11.21 -9.11
CA ASN A 64 11.74 12.60 -8.71
C ASN A 64 12.80 12.74 -7.60
N ASN A 65 13.67 11.73 -7.46
CA ASN A 65 14.76 11.72 -6.50
C ASN A 65 14.28 11.95 -5.04
N LYS A 66 13.02 11.58 -4.74
CA LYS A 66 12.45 11.74 -3.40
C LYS A 66 13.17 10.82 -2.41
N ARG A 67 13.28 11.28 -1.17
CA ARG A 67 13.79 10.46 -0.07
C ARG A 67 12.67 9.55 0.45
N ARG A 68 12.97 8.26 0.65
CA ARG A 68 12.13 7.33 1.41
C ARG A 68 12.92 6.79 2.60
N CYS A 69 12.23 6.33 3.64
CA CYS A 69 12.85 5.59 4.72
C CYS A 69 13.10 4.14 4.29
N CYS A 70 14.19 3.54 4.77
CA CYS A 70 14.45 2.12 4.56
C CYS A 70 13.39 1.26 5.26
N ALA A 71 12.89 0.23 4.56
CA ALA A 71 11.94 -0.75 5.08
C ALA A 71 12.62 -1.92 5.83
N GLY A 72 13.95 -1.88 5.98
CA GLY A 72 14.70 -2.87 6.74
C GLY A 72 14.38 -2.82 8.23
N ARG A 73 14.38 -3.97 8.90
CA ARG A 73 14.13 -4.07 10.34
C ARG A 73 15.20 -3.29 11.10
N PHE A 74 14.80 -2.28 11.87
CA PHE A 74 15.68 -1.38 12.64
C PHE A 74 16.58 -0.45 11.81
N CYS A 75 16.37 -0.33 10.51
CA CYS A 75 17.11 0.62 9.67
C CYS A 75 16.44 2.00 9.68
N LYS A 76 17.21 3.06 9.96
CA LYS A 76 16.74 4.46 9.94
C LYS A 76 17.27 5.27 8.75
N SER A 77 17.96 4.61 7.81
CA SER A 77 18.59 5.28 6.69
C SER A 77 17.56 5.93 5.75
N SER A 78 17.90 7.13 5.27
CA SER A 78 17.16 7.81 4.22
C SER A 78 17.78 7.47 2.87
N ILE A 79 16.98 6.90 1.97
CA ILE A 79 17.46 6.30 0.72
C ILE A 79 16.74 6.90 -0.49
N ARG A 80 17.38 6.81 -1.66
CA ARG A 80 16.90 7.32 -2.96
C ARG A 80 16.71 6.19 -4.00
N ILE A 81 16.76 4.94 -3.55
CA ILE A 81 16.59 3.73 -4.35
C ILE A 81 15.40 2.93 -3.83
N GLN A 82 14.77 2.11 -4.65
CA GLN A 82 13.65 1.26 -4.25
C GLN A 82 13.69 -0.08 -4.97
N CYS A 83 13.04 -1.09 -4.38
CA CYS A 83 12.70 -2.30 -5.11
C CYS A 83 11.51 -1.99 -6.04
N ARG A 84 11.68 -2.14 -7.35
CA ARG A 84 10.64 -1.86 -8.37
C ARG A 84 9.38 -2.70 -8.16
N LYS A 85 9.58 -3.98 -7.82
CA LYS A 85 8.52 -4.96 -7.62
C LYS A 85 7.73 -4.68 -6.34
N CYS A 86 8.45 -4.46 -5.24
CA CYS A 86 7.87 -4.27 -3.91
C CYS A 86 7.41 -2.83 -3.66
N ASP A 87 7.88 -1.85 -4.44
CA ASP A 87 7.67 -0.40 -4.27
C ASP A 87 8.02 0.08 -2.85
N VAL A 88 9.13 -0.44 -2.30
CA VAL A 88 9.65 -0.07 -0.98
C VAL A 88 11.08 0.43 -1.08
N GLY A 89 11.40 1.42 -0.25
CA GLY A 89 12.75 1.92 -0.10
C GLY A 89 13.62 0.95 0.68
N LEU A 90 14.77 0.53 0.15
CA LEU A 90 15.73 -0.36 0.81
C LEU A 90 17.15 0.13 0.58
N CYS A 91 17.98 0.20 1.64
CA CYS A 91 19.42 0.31 1.45
C CYS A 91 20.00 -1.03 0.95
N ILE A 92 21.23 -0.99 0.45
CA ILE A 92 21.93 -2.17 -0.06
C ILE A 92 22.00 -3.27 1.01
N ASP A 93 22.35 -2.92 2.25
CA ASP A 93 22.50 -3.87 3.36
C ASP A 93 21.18 -4.56 3.75
N CYS A 94 20.06 -3.84 3.64
CA CYS A 94 18.74 -4.37 3.99
C CYS A 94 18.05 -5.08 2.83
N PHE A 95 18.58 -4.99 1.60
CA PHE A 95 17.90 -5.48 0.41
C PHE A 95 17.67 -6.99 0.46
N LEU A 96 18.72 -7.77 0.72
CA LEU A 96 18.61 -9.22 0.83
C LEU A 96 17.77 -9.64 2.03
N ALA A 97 18.08 -9.10 3.21
CA ALA A 97 17.35 -9.43 4.45
C ALA A 97 15.85 -9.13 4.36
N TYR A 98 15.43 -8.14 3.57
CA TYR A 98 14.02 -7.85 3.35
C TYR A 98 13.33 -8.92 2.52
N HIS A 99 13.97 -9.46 1.48
CA HIS A 99 13.38 -10.42 0.54
C HIS A 99 13.60 -11.90 0.94
N THR A 100 14.44 -12.15 1.95
CA THR A 100 14.65 -13.49 2.50
C THR A 100 13.66 -13.75 3.64
N LYS A 101 12.95 -14.87 3.56
CA LYS A 101 12.13 -15.38 4.66
C LYS A 101 13.11 -15.88 5.73
N ASN A 102 13.23 -15.17 6.85
CA ASN A 102 13.87 -15.76 8.02
C ASN A 102 12.93 -16.88 8.49
N LEU A 103 13.41 -18.12 8.40
CA LEU A 103 12.79 -19.29 9.01
C LEU A 103 12.82 -19.14 10.54
#